data_AF-A0A3B1APU3-F1
#
_entry.id   AF-A0A3B1APU3-F1
#
_cell.length_a   1.000
_cell.length_b   1.000
_cell.length_c   1.000
_cell.angle_alpha   90.00
_cell.angle_beta   90.00
_cell.angle_gamma   90.00
#
_symmetry.space_group_name_H-M   'P 1'
#
loop_
_entity.id
_entity.type
_entity.pdbx_description
1 polymer ?
#
loop_
_entity_poly.entity_id
_entity_poly.type
_entity_poly.pdbx_seq_one_letter_code
_entity_poly.pdbx_strand_id
1 'polypeptide(L)' 'MYWLATQEDQTQSRYIRRFSPRYWTVNFPRPMMASMVTTGYDSMVIDLVFYRYEDLGGLIWDT' A
#
# COMPACT_ATOMS: atom_id res chain seq x y z
N MET A 1 -21.21 -25.17 23.26
CA MET A 1 -19.85 -24.73 22.82
C MET A 1 -20.05 -23.56 21.87
N TYR A 2 -19.52 -22.39 22.21
CA TYR A 2 -19.65 -21.19 21.38
C TYR A 2 -18.58 -21.24 20.29
N TRP A 3 -18.96 -21.65 19.08
CA TRP A 3 -18.13 -21.51 17.89
C TRP A 3 -18.36 -20.10 17.34
N LEU A 4 -17.46 -19.18 17.67
CA LEU A 4 -17.56 -17.76 17.28
C LEU A 4 -17.09 -17.50 15.84
N ALA A 5 -16.50 -18.48 15.17
CA ALA A 5 -16.03 -18.35 13.80
C ALA A 5 -16.26 -19.65 13.00
N THR A 6 -16.75 -19.48 11.79
CA THR A 6 -16.99 -20.46 10.75
C THR A 6 -15.92 -20.37 9.66
N GLN A 7 -15.95 -21.26 8.66
CA GLN A 7 -15.05 -21.12 7.50
C GLN A 7 -15.31 -19.83 6.69
N GLU A 8 -16.52 -19.30 6.75
CA GLU A 8 -16.89 -18.05 6.04
C GLU A 8 -16.33 -16.81 6.74
N ASP A 9 -16.02 -16.91 8.03
CA ASP A 9 -15.35 -15.86 8.80
C ASP A 9 -13.85 -15.76 8.52
N GLN A 10 -13.31 -16.64 7.65
CA GLN A 10 -11.92 -16.53 7.21
C GLN A 10 -11.77 -15.38 6.21
N THR A 11 -10.78 -14.50 6.47
CA THR A 11 -10.33 -13.52 5.48
C THR A 11 -9.99 -14.22 4.17
N GLN A 12 -10.60 -13.77 3.07
CA GLN A 12 -10.37 -14.37 1.76
C GLN A 12 -8.88 -14.38 1.40
N SER A 13 -8.32 -15.58 1.26
CA SER A 13 -7.01 -15.74 0.63
C SER A 13 -7.20 -15.81 -0.89
N ARG A 14 -6.43 -15.00 -1.61
CA ARG A 14 -6.42 -14.99 -3.08
C ARG A 14 -4.99 -14.85 -3.54
N TYR A 15 -4.67 -15.47 -4.67
CA TYR A 15 -3.39 -15.25 -5.33
C TYR A 15 -3.36 -13.84 -5.92
N ILE A 16 -2.36 -13.05 -5.52
CA ILE A 16 -2.10 -11.73 -6.08
C ILE A 16 -0.79 -11.72 -6.85
N ARG A 17 -0.68 -10.82 -7.83
CA ARG A 17 0.59 -10.59 -8.52
C ARG A 17 1.49 -9.76 -7.61
N ARG A 18 2.71 -10.26 -7.38
CA ARG A 18 3.73 -9.67 -6.50
C ARG A 18 3.97 -8.16 -6.68
N PHE A 19 3.85 -7.64 -7.90
CA PHE A 19 4.08 -6.23 -8.21
C PHE A 19 2.84 -5.53 -8.77
N SER A 20 1.65 -5.84 -8.26
CA SER A 20 0.45 -5.08 -8.63
C SER A 20 0.41 -3.74 -7.87
N PRO A 21 0.42 -2.58 -8.57
CA PRO A 21 0.50 -1.25 -7.95
C PRO A 21 -0.56 -0.97 -6.89
N ARG A 22 -1.74 -1.58 -7.01
CA ARG A 22 -2.86 -1.39 -6.08
C ARG A 22 -2.59 -1.86 -4.64
N TYR A 23 -1.56 -2.68 -4.43
CA TYR A 23 -1.17 -3.20 -3.11
C TYR A 23 0.10 -2.55 -2.57
N TRP A 24 0.61 -1.54 -3.26
CA TRP A 24 1.75 -0.78 -2.79
C TRP A 24 1.26 0.33 -1.85
N THR A 25 2.13 0.82 -1.00
CA THR A 25 1.89 1.92 -0.06
C THR A 25 3.05 2.91 -0.14
N VAL A 26 2.78 4.17 0.20
CA VAL A 26 3.83 5.19 0.33
C VAL A 26 4.05 5.49 1.82
N ASN A 27 5.31 5.50 2.24
CA ASN A 27 5.73 5.77 3.60
C ASN A 27 6.76 6.90 3.60
N PHE A 28 6.58 7.89 4.47
CA PHE A 28 7.45 9.05 4.54
C PHE A 28 7.40 9.66 5.94
N PRO A 29 8.51 10.22 6.44
CA PRO A 29 8.52 10.95 7.70
C PRO A 29 7.84 12.31 7.52
N ARG A 30 7.16 12.79 8.57
CA ARG A 30 6.70 14.18 8.61
C ARG A 30 7.92 15.10 8.80
N PRO A 31 7.97 16.30 8.19
CA PRO A 31 6.86 17.04 7.59
C PRO A 31 6.59 16.80 6.10
N MET A 32 7.38 15.96 5.40
CA MET A 32 7.15 15.61 3.99
C MET A 32 5.69 15.17 3.73
N MET A 33 5.22 15.38 2.50
CA MET A 33 3.93 14.88 2.04
C MET A 33 4.08 14.02 0.79
N ALA A 34 3.31 12.94 0.71
CA ALA A 34 3.17 12.15 -0.50
C ALA A 34 1.73 11.70 -0.73
N SER A 35 1.37 11.53 -2.00
CA SER A 35 0.12 10.93 -2.43
C SER A 35 0.41 9.86 -3.49
N MET A 36 -0.43 8.84 -3.57
CA MET A 36 -0.30 7.79 -4.58
C MET A 36 -1.68 7.45 -5.13
N VAL A 37 -1.77 7.37 -6.45
CA VAL A 37 -2.99 7.06 -7.18
C VAL A 37 -2.71 5.97 -8.20
N THR A 38 -3.42 4.85 -8.10
CA THR A 38 -3.41 3.82 -9.14
C THR A 38 -4.21 4.31 -10.34
N THR A 39 -3.57 4.43 -11.51
CA THR A 39 -4.19 4.94 -12.75
C THR A 39 -4.60 3.83 -13.71
N GLY A 40 -4.15 2.60 -13.47
CA GLY A 40 -4.45 1.42 -14.28
C GLY A 40 -4.00 0.14 -13.58
N TYR A 41 -4.14 -1.00 -14.26
CA TYR A 41 -3.77 -2.30 -13.68
C TYR A 41 -2.31 -2.40 -13.27
N ASP A 42 -1.42 -1.83 -14.09
CA ASP A 42 0.03 -1.89 -13.97
C ASP A 42 0.67 -0.48 -13.94
N SER A 43 -0.12 0.55 -13.64
CA SER A 43 0.34 1.93 -13.58
C SER A 43 -0.16 2.65 -12.33
N MET A 44 0.71 3.49 -11.77
CA MET A 44 0.38 4.42 -10.70
C MET A 44 1.19 5.70 -10.85
N VAL A 45 0.68 6.76 -10.27
CA VAL A 45 1.33 8.06 -10.17
C VAL A 45 1.55 8.38 -8.70
N ILE A 46 2.70 8.98 -8.39
CA ILE A 46 3.08 9.36 -7.04
C ILE A 46 3.45 10.84 -7.07
N ASP A 47 2.77 11.62 -6.22
CA ASP A 47 3.12 13.02 -5.98
C ASP A 47 3.93 13.12 -4.70
N LEU A 48 5.09 13.78 -4.77
CA LEU A 48 6.04 13.93 -3.66
C LEU A 48 6.33 15.41 -3.43
N VAL A 49 6.23 15.84 -2.17
CA VAL A 49 6.59 17.20 -1.75
C VAL A 49 7.65 17.11 -0.66
N PHE A 50 8.89 17.44 -1.02
CA PHE A 50 10.04 17.46 -0.12
C PHE A 50 10.24 18.85 0.48
N TYR A 51 10.43 18.94 1.80
CA TYR A 51 10.69 20.20 2.49
C TYR A 51 12.16 20.35 2.89
N ARG A 52 12.91 19.24 2.95
CA ARG A 52 14.33 19.20 3.32
C ARG A 52 15.12 18.37 2.32
N TYR A 53 16.42 18.63 2.30
CA TYR A 53 17.35 17.90 1.43
C TYR A 53 17.43 16.40 1.75
N GLU A 54 17.28 16.05 3.03
CA GLU A 54 17.40 14.67 3.54
C GLU A 54 16.07 13.92 3.63
N ASP A 55 14.98 14.52 3.14
CA ASP A 55 13.66 13.87 3.14
C ASP A 55 13.66 12.65 2.21
N LEU A 56 13.06 11.55 2.68
CA LEU A 56 12.98 10.28 1.95
C LEU A 56 11.53 9.82 1.81
N GLY A 57 11.13 9.54 0.57
CA GLY A 57 9.86 8.88 0.26
C GLY A 57 10.08 7.41 -0.06
N GLY A 58 9.55 6.52 0.77
CA GLY A 58 9.59 5.08 0.59
C GLY A 58 8.35 4.59 -0.13
N LEU A 59 8.56 3.74 -1.13
CA LEU A 59 7.49 3.03 -1.82
C LEU A 59 7.58 1.55 -1.42
N ILE A 60 6.59 1.08 -0.67
CA ILE A 60 6.63 -0.18 0.08
C ILE A 60 5.58 -1.14 -0.42
N TRP A 61 5.99 -2.38 -0.67
CA TRP A 61 5.10 -3.51 -0.84
C TRP A 61 5.19 -4.36 0.43
N ASP A 62 4.17 -4.29 1.28
CA ASP A 62 4.04 -5.13 2.46
C ASP A 62 3.32 -6.41 2.03
N THR A 63 4.07 -7.50 1.97
CA THR A 63 3.67 -8.84 1.51
C THR A 63 2.51 -9.42 2.28
#